data_AF-A0A2V6G0E5-F1
#
_entry.id   AF-A0A2V6G0E5-F1
#
_cell.length_a   1.000
_cell.length_b   1.000
_cell.length_c   1.000
_cell.angle_alpha   90.00
_cell.angle_beta   90.00
_cell.angle_gamma   90.00
#
_symmetry.space_group_name_H-M   'P 1'
#
loop_
_entity.id
_entity.type
_entity.pdbx_description
1 polymer ?
#
loop_
_entity_poly.entity_id
_entity_poly.type
_entity_poly.pdbx_seq_one_letter_code
_entity_poly.pdbx_strand_id
1 'polypeptide(L)'
;MPAVLTLLRIKNLALVEELEWQMGPRFIAVTGETGAGKSIIIGALQLLLGERADKSLIRTGADVCTVEADSSGNDLQKLNPQLIEAGIEPCDNDLILKRTLSSTGANRQFINGSPTTLSVLKNLGDQLVDLHGPHDHQSLLSPETQLSLLDSFARAEEQLEEYRKHYRQLQTLIAEHAALNTAEAAREQGLDLLRHQIAEIKSANLVVGEEEEIENRYKLASNRKRLIELASAIANKLSEADDAVLSQLAETQRLLRELEKIDGSIAQVSSAHAGAVVELSEIARALSAYAQKLDLDPEQLTALEQRVSLFETLKRKYGGSISEVIAFGDRAAERMRKMEGRDMELERLAKEIENVRTQMNRAGEALRKLRVKAAPKLSDNIRRNLRDLGFRQSEFEARLIALDEPRPNGFDSVELLFSPNPGEPLKPLRAIASSGEISRLMLAVKSALAAHDAIPLLVFDEIDTNVGGEIAHAVGAKMQTLGSAHQVICITHLPQVAATASSHFVVTKDVARGRTFSSLHEVTGKTRQEEIARMLGGKSESALKLATTLLMGQ
;
A
#
# COMPACT_ATOMS: atom_id res chain seq x y z
N MET A 1 -18.72 -30.04 -0.27
CA MET A 1 -20.10 -29.74 -0.68
C MET A 1 -20.23 -28.23 -0.70
N PRO A 2 -20.89 -27.64 -1.72
CA PRO A 2 -21.19 -26.21 -1.72
C PRO A 2 -21.99 -25.86 -0.48
N ALA A 3 -21.81 -24.63 0.01
CA ALA A 3 -22.63 -24.12 1.10
C ALA A 3 -24.09 -24.02 0.64
N VAL A 4 -25.03 -24.36 1.51
CA VAL A 4 -26.47 -24.33 1.24
C VAL A 4 -27.17 -23.74 2.44
N LEU A 5 -28.05 -22.76 2.22
CA LEU A 5 -28.95 -22.27 3.25
C LEU A 5 -29.97 -23.38 3.53
N THR A 6 -29.99 -23.90 4.76
CA THR A 6 -30.85 -25.02 5.16
C THR A 6 -32.08 -24.57 5.92
N LEU A 7 -31.96 -23.45 6.65
CA LEU A 7 -33.00 -22.93 7.50
C LEU A 7 -33.04 -21.40 7.43
N LEU A 8 -34.24 -20.84 7.34
CA LEU A 8 -34.52 -19.43 7.57
C LEU A 8 -35.65 -19.31 8.59
N ARG A 9 -35.37 -18.67 9.73
CA ARG A 9 -36.35 -18.34 10.77
C ARG A 9 -36.58 -16.85 10.83
N ILE A 10 -37.84 -16.45 10.79
CA ILE A 10 -38.27 -15.05 10.85
C ILE A 10 -39.25 -14.90 12.00
N LYS A 11 -39.05 -13.90 12.84
CA LYS A 11 -39.98 -13.55 13.91
C LYS A 11 -40.26 -12.05 13.91
N ASN A 12 -41.53 -11.68 13.90
CA ASN A 12 -42.03 -10.30 13.94
C ASN A 12 -41.47 -9.36 12.84
N LEU A 13 -41.33 -9.86 11.61
CA LEU A 13 -40.90 -9.07 10.45
C LEU A 13 -42.10 -8.73 9.57
N ALA A 14 -42.45 -7.45 9.45
CA ALA A 14 -43.58 -6.95 8.68
C ALA A 14 -44.89 -7.72 8.95
N LEU A 15 -45.39 -8.49 7.98
CA LEU A 15 -46.63 -9.28 8.12
C LEU A 15 -46.42 -10.67 8.75
N VAL A 16 -45.17 -11.10 8.97
CA VAL A 16 -44.83 -12.39 9.56
C VAL A 16 -44.69 -12.27 11.07
N GLU A 17 -45.50 -13.02 11.82
CA GLU A 17 -45.29 -13.21 13.26
C GLU A 17 -44.20 -14.24 13.53
N GLU A 18 -44.31 -15.40 12.89
CA GLU A 18 -43.33 -16.48 12.96
C GLU A 18 -43.36 -17.25 11.63
N LEU A 19 -42.18 -17.51 11.06
CA LEU A 19 -42.00 -18.34 9.88
C LEU A 19 -40.72 -19.14 10.05
N GLU A 20 -40.83 -20.45 9.90
CA GLU A 20 -39.69 -21.35 9.78
C GLU A 20 -39.71 -21.96 8.39
N TRP A 21 -38.64 -21.75 7.62
CA TRP A 21 -38.50 -22.30 6.28
C TRP A 21 -37.28 -23.20 6.21
N GLN A 22 -37.54 -24.50 6.18
CA GLN A 22 -36.54 -25.52 5.86
C GLN A 22 -36.48 -25.68 4.34
N MET A 23 -35.28 -25.59 3.78
CA MET A 23 -35.09 -25.62 2.34
C MET A 23 -33.92 -26.51 1.92
N GLY A 24 -34.07 -27.12 0.75
CA GLY A 24 -33.07 -28.01 0.17
C GLY A 24 -32.12 -27.28 -0.79
N PRO A 25 -31.15 -28.01 -1.38
CA PRO A 25 -30.29 -27.47 -2.41
C PRO A 25 -31.05 -27.28 -3.75
N ARG A 26 -30.35 -26.76 -4.76
CA ARG A 26 -30.81 -26.57 -6.13
C ARG A 26 -31.86 -25.46 -6.30
N PHE A 27 -32.65 -25.56 -7.36
CA PHE A 27 -33.62 -24.55 -7.73
C PHE A 27 -34.94 -24.69 -6.94
N ILE A 28 -35.27 -23.65 -6.17
CA ILE A 28 -36.48 -23.50 -5.38
C ILE A 28 -37.34 -22.39 -5.97
N ALA A 29 -38.61 -22.68 -6.26
CA ALA A 29 -39.60 -21.68 -6.67
C ALA A 29 -40.49 -21.27 -5.49
N VAL A 30 -40.70 -19.97 -5.33
CA VAL A 30 -41.64 -19.39 -4.37
C VAL A 30 -42.76 -18.67 -5.12
N THR A 31 -43.99 -19.18 -5.01
CA THR A 31 -45.20 -18.62 -5.65
C THR A 31 -46.20 -18.13 -4.60
N GLY A 32 -47.42 -17.80 -5.01
CA GLY A 32 -48.44 -17.20 -4.14
C GLY A 32 -48.88 -15.80 -4.59
N GLU A 33 -49.74 -15.18 -3.79
CA GLU A 33 -50.32 -13.86 -4.08
C GLU A 33 -49.27 -12.73 -3.97
N THR A 34 -49.36 -11.73 -4.86
CA THR A 34 -48.55 -10.51 -4.79
C THR A 34 -48.84 -9.77 -3.49
N GLY A 35 -47.80 -9.32 -2.78
CA GLY A 35 -47.96 -8.68 -1.46
C GLY A 35 -48.27 -9.62 -0.28
N ALA A 36 -48.30 -10.95 -0.49
CA ALA A 36 -48.61 -11.93 0.55
C ALA A 36 -47.42 -12.38 1.41
N GLY A 37 -46.19 -11.94 1.11
CA GLY A 37 -45.00 -12.29 1.92
C GLY A 37 -43.74 -12.65 1.14
N LYS A 38 -43.80 -12.69 -0.20
CA LYS A 38 -42.62 -12.89 -1.06
C LYS A 38 -41.50 -11.87 -0.78
N SER A 39 -41.85 -10.58 -0.72
CA SER A 39 -40.91 -9.51 -0.36
C SER A 39 -40.40 -9.59 1.09
N ILE A 40 -41.09 -10.33 1.96
CA ILE A 40 -40.64 -10.54 3.35
C ILE A 40 -39.46 -11.51 3.39
N ILE A 41 -39.44 -12.52 2.50
CA ILE A 41 -38.30 -13.44 2.37
C ILE A 41 -37.06 -12.65 1.91
N ILE A 42 -37.20 -11.82 0.88
CA ILE A 42 -36.10 -10.98 0.39
C ILE A 42 -35.65 -10.01 1.49
N GLY A 43 -36.58 -9.34 2.16
CA GLY A 43 -36.26 -8.43 3.28
C GLY A 43 -35.57 -9.13 4.44
N ALA A 44 -35.93 -10.39 4.74
CA ALA A 44 -35.27 -11.20 5.75
C ALA A 44 -33.84 -11.57 5.35
N LEU A 45 -33.63 -11.94 4.09
CA LEU A 45 -32.29 -12.21 3.56
C LEU A 45 -31.45 -10.93 3.55
N GLN A 46 -31.93 -9.82 3.01
CA GLN A 46 -31.24 -8.52 3.08
C GLN A 46 -30.82 -8.16 4.53
N LEU A 47 -31.73 -8.38 5.49
CA LEU A 47 -31.42 -8.20 6.90
C LEU A 47 -30.26 -9.11 7.33
N LEU A 48 -30.30 -10.41 7.05
CA LEU A 48 -29.20 -11.32 7.38
C LEU A 48 -27.88 -10.97 6.69
N LEU A 49 -27.93 -10.36 5.50
CA LEU A 49 -26.76 -9.94 4.72
C LEU A 49 -26.18 -8.58 5.15
N GLY A 50 -26.62 -8.03 6.28
CA GLY A 50 -26.05 -6.80 6.81
C GLY A 50 -26.54 -5.52 6.14
N GLU A 51 -27.60 -5.56 5.34
CA GLU A 51 -28.19 -4.34 4.77
C GLU A 51 -28.74 -3.40 5.83
N ARG A 52 -28.75 -2.09 5.57
CA ARG A 52 -29.37 -1.16 6.53
C ARG A 52 -30.87 -1.40 6.59
N ALA A 53 -31.40 -1.46 7.81
CA ALA A 53 -32.79 -1.81 8.04
C ALA A 53 -33.49 -0.68 8.80
N ASP A 54 -34.68 -0.31 8.33
CA ASP A 54 -35.56 0.65 8.97
C ASP A 54 -36.39 -0.03 10.07
N LYS A 55 -36.73 0.71 11.13
CA LYS A 55 -37.55 0.20 12.23
C LYS A 55 -38.99 -0.12 11.81
N SER A 56 -39.47 0.42 10.69
CA SER A 56 -40.75 0.09 10.06
C SER A 56 -40.86 -1.38 9.63
N LEU A 57 -39.73 -2.10 9.51
CA LEU A 57 -39.73 -3.54 9.25
C LEU A 57 -40.20 -4.36 10.46
N ILE A 58 -40.17 -3.80 11.68
CA ILE A 58 -40.67 -4.47 12.88
C ILE A 58 -42.20 -4.53 12.78
N ARG A 59 -42.75 -5.74 12.93
CA ARG A 59 -44.20 -5.97 12.92
C ARG A 59 -44.90 -5.07 13.92
N THR A 60 -46.00 -4.44 13.50
CA THR A 60 -46.81 -3.58 14.37
C THR A 60 -47.23 -4.30 15.65
N GLY A 61 -46.97 -3.68 16.81
CA GLY A 61 -47.24 -4.24 18.13
C GLY A 61 -46.17 -5.17 18.67
N ALA A 62 -45.03 -5.33 17.99
CA ALA A 62 -43.84 -6.00 18.51
C ALA A 62 -42.72 -5.00 18.79
N ASP A 63 -41.92 -5.28 19.83
CA ASP A 63 -40.76 -4.45 20.19
C ASP A 63 -39.46 -4.93 19.54
N VAL A 64 -39.44 -6.18 19.10
CA VAL A 64 -38.25 -6.88 18.61
C VAL A 64 -38.62 -7.73 17.39
N CYS A 65 -37.77 -7.63 16.36
CA CYS A 65 -37.78 -8.48 15.18
C CYS A 65 -36.48 -9.28 15.12
N THR A 66 -36.55 -10.58 14.84
CA THR A 66 -35.37 -11.44 14.70
C THR A 66 -35.42 -12.22 13.40
N VAL A 67 -34.29 -12.30 12.71
CA VAL A 67 -34.09 -13.20 11.59
C VAL A 67 -32.85 -14.04 11.86
N GLU A 68 -32.97 -15.34 11.66
CA GLU A 68 -31.92 -16.34 11.88
C GLU A 68 -31.81 -17.23 10.65
N ALA A 69 -30.60 -17.63 10.29
CA ALA A 69 -30.33 -18.53 9.18
C ALA A 69 -29.23 -19.51 9.53
N ASP A 70 -29.43 -20.77 9.12
CA ASP A 70 -28.44 -21.83 9.24
C ASP A 70 -28.02 -22.27 7.84
N SER A 71 -26.72 -22.14 7.55
CA SER A 71 -26.11 -22.63 6.33
C SER A 71 -25.20 -23.83 6.65
N SER A 72 -25.19 -24.83 5.78
CA SER A 72 -24.32 -26.00 5.93
C SER A 72 -23.49 -26.24 4.66
N GLY A 73 -22.27 -26.75 4.81
CA GLY A 73 -21.39 -27.17 3.72
C GLY A 73 -19.92 -26.86 3.96
N ASN A 74 -19.04 -27.75 3.49
CA ASN A 74 -17.59 -27.68 3.74
C ASN A 74 -16.94 -26.41 3.16
N ASP A 75 -17.53 -25.81 2.10
CA ASP A 75 -16.98 -24.58 1.51
C ASP A 75 -17.05 -23.37 2.46
N LEU A 76 -17.85 -23.43 3.54
CA LEU A 76 -17.89 -22.42 4.58
C LEU A 76 -16.55 -22.24 5.31
N GLN A 77 -15.69 -23.27 5.34
CA GLN A 77 -14.36 -23.19 5.95
C GLN A 77 -13.47 -22.14 5.27
N LYS A 78 -13.75 -21.78 4.01
CA LYS A 78 -13.04 -20.71 3.28
C LYS A 78 -13.24 -19.33 3.94
N LEU A 79 -14.28 -19.16 4.75
CA LEU A 79 -14.60 -17.93 5.46
C LEU A 79 -13.82 -17.81 6.79
N ASN A 80 -13.25 -18.90 7.30
CA ASN A 80 -12.58 -18.95 8.60
C ASN A 80 -11.45 -17.91 8.78
N PRO A 81 -10.59 -17.61 7.78
CA PRO A 81 -9.59 -16.56 7.93
C PRO A 81 -10.20 -15.19 8.31
N GLN A 82 -11.30 -14.81 7.65
CA GLN A 82 -12.01 -13.56 7.93
C GLN A 82 -12.73 -13.60 9.29
N LEU A 83 -13.30 -14.76 9.67
CA LEU A 83 -13.96 -14.91 10.97
C LEU A 83 -12.96 -14.79 12.12
N ILE A 84 -11.80 -15.45 12.01
CA ILE A 84 -10.73 -15.42 13.02
C ILE A 84 -10.17 -14.00 13.16
N GLU A 85 -9.92 -13.30 12.05
CA GLU A 85 -9.47 -11.90 12.08
C GLU A 85 -10.47 -10.97 12.78
N ALA A 86 -11.77 -11.24 12.61
CA ALA A 86 -12.85 -10.50 13.28
C ALA A 86 -13.13 -10.95 14.72
N GLY A 87 -12.40 -11.95 15.25
CA GLY A 87 -12.63 -12.51 16.58
C GLY A 87 -13.90 -13.35 16.72
N ILE A 88 -14.40 -13.91 15.62
CA ILE A 88 -15.60 -14.74 15.54
C ILE A 88 -15.20 -16.23 15.54
N GLU A 89 -16.02 -17.06 16.18
CA GLU A 89 -15.84 -18.51 16.20
C GLU A 89 -15.86 -19.10 14.77
N PRO A 90 -14.85 -19.90 14.38
CA PRO A 90 -14.76 -20.47 13.04
C PRO A 90 -15.90 -21.46 12.76
N CYS A 91 -16.18 -21.66 11.48
CA CYS A 91 -17.13 -22.66 11.02
C CYS A 91 -16.42 -23.99 10.77
N ASP A 92 -16.98 -25.08 11.27
CA ASP A 92 -16.62 -26.43 10.81
C ASP A 92 -17.34 -26.73 9.50
N ASN A 93 -18.63 -27.06 9.57
CA ASN A 93 -19.50 -27.28 8.40
C ASN A 93 -20.79 -26.46 8.46
N ASP A 94 -21.04 -25.74 9.55
CA ASP A 94 -22.27 -24.98 9.77
C ASP A 94 -21.93 -23.53 10.08
N LEU A 95 -22.77 -22.62 9.60
CA LEU A 95 -22.69 -21.19 9.83
C LEU A 95 -24.07 -20.70 10.28
N ILE A 96 -24.12 -20.08 11.46
CA ILE A 96 -25.36 -19.53 12.02
C ILE A 96 -25.27 -18.01 11.96
N LEU A 97 -26.18 -17.39 11.23
CA LEU A 97 -26.33 -15.94 11.15
C LEU A 97 -27.60 -15.53 11.91
N LYS A 98 -27.48 -14.51 12.76
CA LYS A 98 -28.64 -13.95 13.47
C LYS A 98 -28.58 -12.44 13.48
N ARG A 99 -29.71 -11.81 13.15
CA ARG A 99 -29.88 -10.36 13.31
C ARG A 99 -31.15 -10.04 14.07
N THR A 100 -31.03 -9.07 14.98
CA THR A 100 -32.09 -8.62 15.87
C THR A 100 -32.24 -7.10 15.74
N LEU A 101 -33.43 -6.66 15.41
CA LEU A 101 -33.82 -5.24 15.41
C LEU A 101 -34.68 -4.94 16.63
N SER A 102 -34.50 -3.75 17.20
CA SER A 102 -35.29 -3.30 18.34
C SER A 102 -35.92 -1.93 18.08
N SER A 103 -37.18 -1.76 18.50
CA SER A 103 -37.91 -0.49 18.40
C SER A 103 -37.29 0.58 19.32
N THR A 104 -36.88 0.18 20.53
CA THR A 104 -36.39 1.05 21.61
C THR A 104 -34.89 0.88 21.91
N GLY A 105 -34.29 -0.25 21.53
CA GLY A 105 -32.90 -0.58 21.80
C GLY A 105 -31.97 -0.50 20.59
N ALA A 106 -30.72 -0.92 20.78
CA ALA A 106 -29.74 -1.07 19.72
C ALA A 106 -29.97 -2.35 18.92
N ASN A 107 -29.76 -2.28 17.61
CA ASN A 107 -29.74 -3.45 16.74
C ASN A 107 -28.51 -4.31 17.04
N ARG A 108 -28.66 -5.63 16.95
CA ARG A 108 -27.60 -6.60 17.24
C ARG A 108 -27.49 -7.61 16.11
N GLN A 109 -26.28 -8.08 15.86
CA GLN A 109 -26.00 -9.13 14.90
C GLN A 109 -24.96 -10.09 15.47
N PHE A 110 -25.12 -11.36 15.13
CA PHE A 110 -24.31 -12.46 15.62
C PHE A 110 -23.94 -13.38 14.47
N ILE A 111 -22.73 -13.91 14.52
CA ILE A 111 -22.22 -14.94 13.63
C ILE A 111 -21.67 -16.04 14.53
N ASN A 112 -22.17 -17.28 14.39
CA ASN A 112 -21.83 -18.41 15.27
C ASN A 112 -21.92 -18.05 16.76
N GLY A 113 -22.99 -17.33 17.15
CA GLY A 113 -23.21 -16.88 18.53
C GLY A 113 -22.34 -15.71 18.99
N SER A 114 -21.28 -15.35 18.26
CA SER A 114 -20.39 -14.23 18.58
C SER A 114 -21.00 -12.89 18.11
N PRO A 115 -21.10 -11.86 18.96
CA PRO A 115 -21.58 -10.54 18.54
C PRO A 115 -20.58 -9.88 17.59
N THR A 116 -21.08 -9.24 16.53
CA THR A 116 -20.23 -8.63 15.50
C THR A 116 -20.72 -7.24 15.06
N THR A 117 -19.95 -6.56 14.22
CA THR A 117 -20.35 -5.30 13.59
C THR A 117 -21.17 -5.54 12.33
N LEU A 118 -21.93 -4.52 11.91
CA LEU A 118 -22.72 -4.60 10.68
C LEU A 118 -21.82 -4.75 9.44
N SER A 119 -20.64 -4.13 9.45
CA SER A 119 -19.70 -4.21 8.33
C SER A 119 -19.14 -5.62 8.16
N VAL A 120 -18.82 -6.32 9.24
CA VAL A 120 -18.35 -7.71 9.17
C VAL A 120 -19.45 -8.63 8.66
N LEU A 121 -20.69 -8.45 9.14
CA LEU A 121 -21.84 -9.21 8.63
C LEU A 121 -22.09 -8.93 7.14
N LYS A 122 -21.99 -7.67 6.71
CA LYS A 122 -22.18 -7.28 5.31
C LYS A 122 -21.13 -7.91 4.40
N ASN A 123 -19.86 -7.80 4.77
CA ASN A 123 -18.76 -8.39 4.01
C ASN A 123 -18.88 -9.93 3.90
N LEU A 124 -19.38 -10.59 4.94
CA LEU A 124 -19.65 -12.03 4.91
C LEU A 124 -20.87 -12.36 4.04
N GLY A 125 -21.95 -11.58 4.18
CA GLY A 125 -23.18 -11.74 3.40
C GLY A 125 -22.95 -11.66 1.89
N ASP A 126 -22.13 -10.71 1.44
CA ASP A 126 -21.79 -10.52 0.02
C ASP A 126 -21.05 -11.72 -0.60
N GLN A 127 -20.47 -12.61 0.22
CA GLN A 127 -19.84 -13.86 -0.23
C GLN A 127 -20.78 -15.08 -0.18
N LEU A 128 -21.91 -14.97 0.53
CA LEU A 128 -22.85 -16.07 0.76
C LEU A 128 -24.07 -15.99 -0.13
N VAL A 129 -24.59 -14.79 -0.38
CA VAL A 129 -25.84 -14.61 -1.11
C VAL A 129 -25.72 -13.48 -2.11
N ASP A 130 -26.08 -13.75 -3.36
CA ASP A 130 -26.25 -12.73 -4.39
C ASP A 130 -27.75 -12.51 -4.63
N LEU A 131 -28.21 -11.29 -4.34
CA LEU A 131 -29.61 -10.90 -4.52
C LEU A 131 -29.77 -10.17 -5.85
N HIS A 132 -30.75 -10.59 -6.66
CA HIS A 132 -31.05 -10.01 -7.95
C HIS A 132 -32.50 -9.51 -7.97
N GLY A 133 -32.68 -8.24 -7.59
CA GLY A 133 -33.97 -7.54 -7.58
C GLY A 133 -33.80 -6.02 -7.76
N PRO A 134 -34.90 -5.24 -7.78
CA PRO A 134 -34.94 -3.85 -8.27
C PRO A 134 -33.93 -2.86 -7.68
N HIS A 135 -33.37 -3.14 -6.49
CA HIS A 135 -32.45 -2.27 -5.77
C HIS A 135 -31.15 -2.96 -5.30
N ASP A 136 -30.93 -4.24 -5.65
CA ASP A 136 -29.97 -5.10 -4.92
C ASP A 136 -28.85 -5.72 -5.76
N HIS A 137 -28.63 -5.26 -6.98
CA HIS A 137 -27.60 -5.84 -7.87
C HIS A 137 -26.14 -5.48 -7.49
N GLN A 138 -25.85 -5.11 -6.24
CA GLN A 138 -24.63 -4.37 -5.87
C GLN A 138 -23.33 -5.15 -6.12
N SER A 139 -23.32 -6.48 -5.94
CA SER A 139 -22.09 -7.28 -6.07
C SER A 139 -21.54 -7.26 -7.49
N LEU A 140 -22.36 -7.56 -8.50
CA LEU A 140 -21.98 -7.61 -9.92
C LEU A 140 -21.81 -6.24 -10.59
N LEU A 141 -22.25 -5.16 -9.94
CA LEU A 141 -22.07 -3.79 -10.42
C LEU A 141 -20.69 -3.21 -10.08
N SER A 142 -19.95 -3.82 -9.14
CA SER A 142 -18.59 -3.41 -8.80
C SER A 142 -17.58 -3.85 -9.88
N PRO A 143 -16.70 -2.94 -10.37
CA PRO A 143 -15.61 -3.30 -11.28
C PRO A 143 -14.68 -4.38 -10.72
N GLU A 144 -14.47 -4.42 -9.40
CA GLU A 144 -13.64 -5.41 -8.72
C GLU A 144 -14.24 -6.82 -8.85
N THR A 145 -15.55 -6.96 -8.61
CA THR A 145 -16.26 -8.24 -8.79
C THR A 145 -16.27 -8.65 -10.27
N GLN A 146 -16.49 -7.70 -11.18
CA GLN A 146 -16.45 -7.96 -12.63
C GLN A 146 -15.08 -8.47 -13.08
N LEU A 147 -14.00 -7.90 -12.54
CA LEU A 147 -12.64 -8.36 -12.80
C LEU A 147 -12.42 -9.78 -12.25
N SER A 148 -12.85 -10.04 -11.02
CA SER A 148 -12.75 -11.38 -10.42
C SER A 148 -13.49 -12.42 -11.24
N LEU A 149 -14.67 -12.09 -11.78
CA LEU A 149 -15.44 -12.99 -12.64
C LEU A 149 -14.72 -13.28 -13.96
N LEU A 150 -14.09 -12.26 -14.56
CA LEU A 150 -13.27 -12.46 -15.75
C LEU A 150 -12.06 -13.37 -15.44
N ASP A 151 -11.41 -13.17 -14.30
CA ASP A 151 -10.26 -13.97 -13.87
C ASP A 151 -10.65 -15.44 -13.63
N SER A 152 -11.77 -15.70 -12.94
CA SER A 152 -12.27 -17.07 -12.76
C SER A 152 -12.64 -17.74 -14.08
N PHE A 153 -13.25 -16.99 -15.01
CA PHE A 153 -13.54 -17.50 -16.36
C PHE A 153 -12.27 -17.77 -17.17
N ALA A 154 -11.24 -16.94 -16.98
CA ALA A 154 -9.94 -17.09 -17.60
C ALA A 154 -9.07 -18.18 -16.95
N ARG A 155 -9.45 -18.69 -15.77
CA ARG A 155 -8.64 -19.54 -14.89
C ARG A 155 -7.29 -18.91 -14.57
N ALA A 156 -7.32 -17.62 -14.22
CA ALA A 156 -6.13 -16.79 -14.03
C ALA A 156 -5.68 -16.70 -12.57
N GLU A 157 -6.19 -17.54 -11.67
CA GLU A 157 -5.96 -17.48 -10.22
C GLU A 157 -4.46 -17.62 -9.89
N GLU A 158 -3.75 -18.52 -10.58
CA GLU A 158 -2.31 -18.73 -10.38
C GLU A 158 -1.50 -17.48 -10.77
N GLN A 159 -1.77 -16.89 -11.94
CA GLN A 159 -1.08 -15.69 -12.42
C GLN A 159 -1.45 -14.45 -11.58
N LEU A 160 -2.69 -14.37 -11.11
CA LEU A 160 -3.12 -13.31 -10.21
C LEU A 160 -2.37 -13.37 -8.87
N GLU A 161 -2.17 -14.57 -8.32
CA GLU A 161 -1.49 -14.72 -7.04
C GLU A 161 0.03 -14.56 -7.15
N GLU A 162 0.63 -14.96 -8.28
CA GLU A 162 2.01 -14.62 -8.63
C GLU A 162 2.20 -13.09 -8.71
N TYR A 163 1.31 -12.39 -9.42
CA TYR A 163 1.32 -10.93 -9.48
C TYR A 163 1.20 -10.29 -8.10
N ARG A 164 0.23 -10.73 -7.29
CA ARG A 164 -0.01 -10.21 -5.93
C ARG A 164 1.18 -10.40 -5.02
N LYS A 165 1.89 -11.53 -5.12
CA LYS A 165 3.12 -11.78 -4.36
C LYS A 165 4.16 -10.70 -4.65
N HIS A 166 4.44 -10.42 -5.93
CA HIS A 166 5.41 -9.39 -6.31
C HIS A 166 4.92 -7.98 -5.96
N TYR A 167 3.62 -7.70 -6.09
CA TYR A 167 3.05 -6.42 -5.70
C TYR A 167 3.20 -6.14 -4.20
N ARG A 168 2.87 -7.11 -3.32
CA ARG A 168 3.04 -6.97 -1.86
C ARG A 168 4.51 -6.77 -1.48
N GLN A 169 5.41 -7.52 -2.12
CA GLN A 169 6.85 -7.38 -1.91
C GLN A 169 7.35 -5.99 -2.33
N LEU A 170 6.90 -5.50 -3.49
CA LEU A 170 7.25 -4.17 -3.99
C LEU A 170 6.80 -3.07 -3.03
N GLN A 171 5.55 -3.14 -2.54
CA GLN A 171 5.02 -2.16 -1.57
C GLN A 171 5.83 -2.16 -0.27
N THR A 172 6.24 -3.33 0.20
CA THR A 172 7.09 -3.48 1.40
C THR A 172 8.44 -2.80 1.19
N LEU A 173 9.14 -3.09 0.09
CA LEU A 173 10.44 -2.49 -0.22
C LEU A 173 10.36 -0.98 -0.44
N ILE A 174 9.29 -0.48 -1.08
CA ILE A 174 9.06 0.96 -1.24
C ILE A 174 8.88 1.63 0.12
N ALA A 175 8.12 1.02 1.03
CA ALA A 175 7.92 1.55 2.38
C ALA A 175 9.24 1.55 3.19
N GLU A 176 10.04 0.49 3.10
CA GLU A 176 11.36 0.39 3.73
C GLU A 176 12.33 1.45 3.18
N HIS A 177 12.39 1.60 1.85
CA HIS A 177 13.21 2.61 1.19
C HIS A 177 12.76 4.03 1.60
N ALA A 178 11.46 4.31 1.60
CA ALA A 178 10.93 5.61 2.00
C ALA A 178 11.26 5.95 3.47
N ALA A 179 11.16 4.97 4.39
CA ALA A 179 11.53 5.15 5.78
C ALA A 179 13.03 5.49 5.94
N LEU A 180 13.88 4.85 5.14
CA LEU A 180 15.32 5.11 5.08
C LEU A 180 15.70 6.38 4.29
N ASN A 181 14.81 6.97 3.50
CA ASN A 181 15.15 8.09 2.60
C ASN A 181 14.80 9.51 3.12
N THR A 182 14.50 9.65 4.41
CA THR A 182 13.87 10.87 4.96
C THR A 182 14.72 12.16 5.03
N ALA A 183 15.92 12.26 4.44
CA ALA A 183 16.66 13.52 4.24
C ALA A 183 17.95 13.36 3.38
N GLU A 184 17.82 13.23 2.06
CA GLU A 184 18.96 13.05 1.13
C GLU A 184 19.84 14.30 0.96
N ALA A 185 19.24 15.48 0.71
CA ALA A 185 19.99 16.66 0.29
C ALA A 185 20.93 17.26 1.36
N ALA A 186 20.50 17.27 2.63
CA ALA A 186 21.35 17.74 3.75
C ALA A 186 22.46 16.74 4.12
N ARG A 187 22.35 15.50 3.64
CA ARG A 187 23.19 14.37 4.02
C ARG A 187 24.37 14.20 3.07
N GLU A 188 24.16 14.37 1.77
CA GLU A 188 25.22 14.30 0.76
C GLU A 188 26.28 15.40 0.97
N GLN A 189 25.83 16.64 1.21
CA GLN A 189 26.70 17.75 1.61
C GLN A 189 27.47 17.47 2.93
N GLY A 190 26.84 16.73 3.84
CA GLY A 190 27.46 16.32 5.11
C GLY A 190 28.57 15.29 4.92
N LEU A 191 28.42 14.35 3.98
CA LEU A 191 29.43 13.32 3.68
C LEU A 191 30.68 13.93 3.04
N ASP A 192 30.53 14.83 2.08
CA ASP A 192 31.67 15.49 1.44
C ASP A 192 32.47 16.35 2.42
N LEU A 193 31.77 17.08 3.31
CA LEU A 193 32.41 17.82 4.39
C LEU A 193 33.21 16.89 5.32
N LEU A 194 32.59 15.78 5.77
CA LEU A 194 33.26 14.81 6.64
C LEU A 194 34.49 14.18 5.95
N ARG A 195 34.40 13.84 4.66
CA ARG A 195 35.53 13.31 3.87
C ARG A 195 36.69 14.30 3.81
N HIS A 196 36.41 15.57 3.52
CA HIS A 196 37.43 16.62 3.50
C HIS A 196 38.10 16.78 4.87
N GLN A 197 37.31 16.84 5.95
CA GLN A 197 37.83 16.97 7.32
C GLN A 197 38.72 15.80 7.72
N ILE A 198 38.30 14.56 7.43
CA ILE A 198 39.07 13.35 7.71
C ILE A 198 40.37 13.33 6.90
N ALA A 199 40.33 13.69 5.61
CA ALA A 199 41.50 13.74 4.76
C ALA A 199 42.52 14.79 5.24
N GLU A 200 42.04 15.99 5.61
CA GLU A 200 42.90 17.06 6.15
C GLU A 200 43.60 16.62 7.45
N ILE A 201 42.88 15.99 8.38
CA ILE A 201 43.45 15.51 9.65
C ILE A 201 44.40 14.32 9.43
N LYS A 202 44.03 13.34 8.57
CA LYS A 202 44.88 12.18 8.29
C LYS A 202 46.18 12.55 7.59
N SER A 203 46.12 13.45 6.61
CA SER A 203 47.31 13.91 5.87
C SER A 203 48.29 14.67 6.76
N ALA A 204 47.82 15.27 7.86
CA ALA A 204 48.66 15.95 8.83
C ALA A 204 49.51 14.99 9.70
N ASN A 205 49.21 13.68 9.74
CA ASN A 205 49.96 12.66 10.50
C ASN A 205 50.32 13.14 11.92
N LEU A 206 49.31 13.50 12.71
CA LEU A 206 49.48 14.07 14.05
C LEU A 206 49.86 12.98 15.06
N VAL A 207 50.84 13.27 15.92
CA VAL A 207 51.23 12.39 17.03
C VAL A 207 51.00 13.09 18.37
N VAL A 208 50.44 12.35 19.34
CA VAL A 208 50.18 12.88 20.69
C VAL A 208 51.51 13.21 21.38
N GLY A 209 51.64 14.45 21.88
CA GLY A 209 52.86 14.93 22.54
C GLY A 209 53.92 15.50 21.60
N GLU A 210 53.74 15.42 20.28
CA GLU A 210 54.66 15.99 19.29
C GLU A 210 54.70 17.53 19.34
N GLU A 211 53.57 18.16 19.64
CA GLU A 211 53.42 19.62 19.68
C GLU A 211 54.41 20.29 20.65
N GLU A 212 54.52 19.78 21.88
CA GLU A 212 55.43 20.33 22.88
C GLU A 212 56.90 20.19 22.45
N GLU A 213 57.25 19.06 21.83
CA GLU A 213 58.61 18.82 21.33
C GLU A 213 58.96 19.79 20.20
N ILE A 214 58.08 19.91 19.20
CA ILE A 214 58.26 20.76 18.03
C ILE A 214 58.28 22.24 18.43
N GLU A 215 57.41 22.68 19.34
CA GLU A 215 57.43 24.05 19.87
C GLU A 215 58.75 24.38 20.57
N ASN A 216 59.26 23.47 21.40
CA ASN A 216 60.52 23.69 22.11
C ASN A 216 61.71 23.77 21.15
N ARG A 217 61.75 22.89 20.14
CA ARG A 217 62.76 22.93 19.08
C ARG A 217 62.66 24.20 18.24
N TYR A 218 61.45 24.63 17.90
CA TYR A 218 61.21 25.87 17.16
C TYR A 218 61.65 27.10 17.96
N LYS A 219 61.27 27.20 19.24
CA LYS A 219 61.70 28.29 20.14
C LYS A 219 63.22 28.38 20.21
N LEU A 220 63.92 27.25 20.36
CA LEU A 220 65.38 27.21 20.38
C LEU A 220 66.00 27.69 19.06
N ALA A 221 65.51 27.17 17.92
CA ALA A 221 66.03 27.51 16.60
C ALA A 221 65.73 28.97 16.20
N SER A 222 64.53 29.47 16.50
CA SER A 222 64.12 30.86 16.28
C SER A 222 64.95 31.84 17.12
N ASN A 223 65.22 31.51 18.40
CA ASN A 223 66.12 32.28 19.23
C ASN A 223 67.55 32.31 18.67
N ARG A 224 68.07 31.18 18.16
CA ARG A 224 69.38 31.14 17.49
C ARG A 224 69.43 32.00 16.24
N LYS A 225 68.40 31.93 15.38
CA LYS A 225 68.26 32.84 14.22
C LYS A 225 68.31 34.30 14.65
N ARG A 226 67.56 34.66 15.70
CA ARG A 226 67.55 36.02 16.21
C ARG A 226 68.90 36.48 16.76
N LEU A 227 69.62 35.60 17.45
CA LEU A 227 70.98 35.88 17.93
C LEU A 227 71.96 36.11 16.79
N ILE A 228 71.91 35.29 15.72
CA ILE A 228 72.72 35.46 14.51
C ILE A 228 72.39 36.81 13.84
N GLU A 229 71.11 37.10 13.60
CA GLU A 229 70.67 38.36 12.98
C GLU A 229 71.17 39.59 13.76
N LEU A 230 71.04 39.59 15.09
CA LEU A 230 71.49 40.71 15.92
C LEU A 230 73.01 40.83 15.94
N ALA A 231 73.74 39.73 16.11
CA ALA A 231 75.20 39.73 16.13
C ALA A 231 75.78 40.19 14.78
N SER A 232 75.25 39.67 13.67
CA SER A 232 75.64 40.08 12.32
C SER A 232 75.26 41.53 12.03
N ALA A 233 74.09 42.00 12.45
CA ALA A 233 73.67 43.39 12.27
C ALA A 233 74.58 44.36 13.04
N ILE A 234 75.00 44.03 14.26
CA ILE A 234 75.93 44.84 15.05
C ILE A 234 77.32 44.83 14.41
N ALA A 235 77.84 43.65 14.04
CA ALA A 235 79.14 43.52 13.39
C ALA A 235 79.20 44.31 12.07
N ASN A 236 78.14 44.24 11.27
CA ASN A 236 78.03 44.98 10.01
C ASN A 236 78.05 46.50 10.24
N LYS A 237 77.24 47.02 11.18
CA LYS A 237 77.23 48.45 11.54
C LYS A 237 78.58 48.96 12.05
N LEU A 238 79.33 48.12 12.76
CA LEU A 238 80.64 48.50 13.28
C LEU A 238 81.73 48.48 12.20
N SER A 239 81.71 47.52 11.27
CA SER A 239 82.88 47.23 10.43
C SER A 239 82.65 47.01 8.93
N GLU A 240 81.47 46.58 8.47
CA GLU A 240 81.28 46.09 7.09
C GLU A 240 80.39 46.99 6.22
N ALA A 241 79.59 47.87 6.83
CA ALA A 241 78.74 48.82 6.11
C ALA A 241 79.57 49.94 5.46
N ASP A 242 79.05 50.53 4.37
CA ASP A 242 79.70 51.66 3.67
C ASP A 242 79.90 52.88 4.58
N ASP A 243 79.00 53.07 5.55
CA ASP A 243 79.06 54.10 6.61
C ASP A 243 79.49 53.55 7.98
N ALA A 244 80.20 52.41 8.00
CA ALA A 244 80.60 51.74 9.24
C ALA A 244 81.34 52.67 10.21
N VAL A 245 81.05 52.51 11.50
CA VAL A 245 81.61 53.34 12.58
C VAL A 245 83.14 53.32 12.56
N LEU A 246 83.76 52.14 12.35
CA LEU A 246 85.23 52.03 12.28
C LEU A 246 85.83 52.77 11.08
N SER A 247 85.13 52.83 9.94
CA SER A 247 85.57 53.59 8.77
C SER A 247 85.58 55.10 9.05
N GLN A 248 84.53 55.61 9.69
CA GLN A 248 84.43 57.03 10.09
C GLN A 248 85.46 57.40 11.17
N LEU A 249 85.71 56.50 12.12
CA LEU A 249 86.76 56.69 13.12
C LEU A 249 88.16 56.67 12.48
N ALA A 250 88.39 55.85 11.45
CA ALA A 250 89.67 55.86 10.73
C ALA A 250 89.95 57.20 10.03
N GLU A 251 88.92 57.85 9.48
CA GLU A 251 89.02 59.21 8.95
C GLU A 251 89.33 60.23 10.04
N THR A 252 88.64 60.14 11.18
CA THR A 252 88.87 61.00 12.35
C THR A 252 90.30 60.84 12.89
N GLN A 253 90.84 59.61 12.90
CA GLN A 253 92.21 59.33 13.30
C GLN A 253 93.24 60.00 12.36
N ARG A 254 92.94 60.12 11.05
CA ARG A 254 93.82 60.85 10.11
C ARG A 254 93.87 62.34 10.46
N LEU A 255 92.72 62.94 10.73
CA LEU A 255 92.62 64.34 11.16
C LEU A 255 93.33 64.58 12.50
N LEU A 256 93.18 63.67 13.48
CA LEU A 256 93.88 63.75 14.76
C LEU A 256 95.40 63.68 14.59
N ARG A 257 95.91 62.84 13.67
CA ARG A 257 97.35 62.79 13.35
C ARG A 257 97.86 64.06 12.68
N GLU A 258 97.04 64.71 11.86
CA GLU A 258 97.38 66.02 11.30
C GLU A 258 97.41 67.10 12.39
N LEU A 259 96.44 67.08 13.30
CA LEU A 259 96.38 67.99 14.44
C LEU A 259 97.59 67.81 15.37
N GLU A 260 97.99 66.56 15.64
CA GLU A 260 99.15 66.21 16.46
C GLU A 260 100.48 66.70 15.85
N LYS A 261 100.60 66.77 14.52
CA LYS A 261 101.76 67.38 13.84
C LYS A 261 101.85 68.88 14.06
N ILE A 262 100.71 69.54 14.30
CA ILE A 262 100.62 70.98 14.55
C ILE A 262 100.84 71.27 16.05
N ASP A 263 100.22 70.48 16.93
CA ASP A 263 100.28 70.63 18.39
C ASP A 263 100.53 69.27 19.07
N GLY A 264 101.75 69.09 19.59
CA GLY A 264 102.18 67.86 20.25
C GLY A 264 101.44 67.54 21.56
N SER A 265 100.69 68.48 22.14
CA SER A 265 99.87 68.22 23.34
C SER A 265 98.70 67.26 23.06
N ILE A 266 98.31 67.10 21.79
CA ILE A 266 97.20 66.23 21.35
C ILE A 266 97.58 64.75 21.32
N ALA A 267 98.86 64.39 21.43
CA ALA A 267 99.34 63.00 21.34
C ALA A 267 98.58 62.03 22.28
N GLN A 268 98.24 62.46 23.50
CA GLN A 268 97.48 61.64 24.45
C GLN A 268 96.04 61.37 23.98
N VAL A 269 95.39 62.35 23.35
CA VAL A 269 94.02 62.22 22.79
C VAL A 269 94.03 61.35 21.53
N SER A 270 95.01 61.55 20.65
CA SER A 270 95.24 60.74 19.44
C SER A 270 95.47 59.26 19.80
N SER A 271 96.26 59.00 20.85
CA SER A 271 96.50 57.65 21.37
C SER A 271 95.26 57.04 22.02
N ALA A 272 94.48 57.81 22.79
CA ALA A 272 93.24 57.33 23.39
C ALA A 272 92.19 56.95 22.33
N HIS A 273 92.05 57.76 21.28
CA HIS A 273 91.17 57.46 20.14
C HIS A 273 91.61 56.17 19.41
N ALA A 274 92.91 56.01 19.15
CA ALA A 274 93.43 54.78 18.54
C ALA A 274 93.13 53.54 19.39
N GLY A 275 93.20 53.66 20.73
CA GLY A 275 92.79 52.59 21.65
C GLY A 275 91.30 52.23 21.53
N ALA A 276 90.41 53.22 21.51
CA ALA A 276 88.97 52.98 21.35
C ALA A 276 88.62 52.33 20.00
N VAL A 277 89.33 52.67 18.92
CA VAL A 277 89.18 52.02 17.60
C VAL A 277 89.56 50.54 17.67
N VAL A 278 90.63 50.20 18.37
CA VAL A 278 91.04 48.80 18.57
C VAL A 278 89.98 48.04 19.35
N GLU A 279 89.46 48.59 20.46
CA GLU A 279 88.41 47.95 21.26
C GLU A 279 87.13 47.71 20.44
N LEU A 280 86.68 48.70 19.66
CA LEU A 280 85.50 48.54 18.80
C LEU A 280 85.72 47.52 17.68
N SER A 281 86.95 47.43 17.14
CA SER A 281 87.32 46.43 16.15
C SER A 281 87.31 45.01 16.74
N GLU A 282 87.80 44.85 17.97
CA GLU A 282 87.74 43.58 18.69
C GLU A 282 86.30 43.16 18.99
N ILE A 283 85.43 44.09 19.39
CA ILE A 283 84.00 43.83 19.60
C ILE A 283 83.33 43.37 18.30
N ALA A 284 83.58 44.06 17.18
CA ALA A 284 83.03 43.69 15.88
C ALA A 284 83.47 42.27 15.46
N ARG A 285 84.77 41.97 15.64
CA ARG A 285 85.34 40.65 15.33
C ARG A 285 84.78 39.55 16.25
N ALA A 286 84.64 39.84 17.54
CA ALA A 286 84.07 38.90 18.50
C ALA A 286 82.60 38.56 18.18
N LEU A 287 81.81 39.56 17.77
CA LEU A 287 80.40 39.36 17.37
C LEU A 287 80.26 38.60 16.04
N SER A 288 81.13 38.88 15.06
CA SER A 288 81.17 38.12 13.80
C SER A 288 81.55 36.65 14.06
N ALA A 289 82.57 36.41 14.89
CA ALA A 289 82.94 35.05 15.30
C ALA A 289 81.86 34.35 16.14
N TYR A 290 81.12 35.09 16.96
CA TYR A 290 79.98 34.57 17.72
C TYR A 290 78.83 34.15 16.78
N ALA A 291 78.48 34.97 15.78
CA ALA A 291 77.47 34.64 14.79
C ALA A 291 77.83 33.38 13.98
N GLN A 292 79.10 33.24 13.57
CA GLN A 292 79.59 32.06 12.84
C GLN A 292 79.61 30.76 13.68
N LYS A 293 79.75 30.87 15.01
CA LYS A 293 79.72 29.71 15.91
C LYS A 293 78.31 29.15 16.14
N LEU A 294 77.28 29.97 15.91
CA LEU A 294 75.89 29.55 16.07
C LEU A 294 75.48 28.74 14.84
N ASP A 295 75.44 27.42 15.00
CA ASP A 295 74.95 26.51 13.98
C ASP A 295 73.41 26.60 13.88
N LEU A 296 72.92 26.95 12.69
CA LEU A 296 71.51 27.01 12.35
C LEU A 296 71.32 26.48 10.93
N ASP A 297 70.55 25.40 10.82
CA ASP A 297 70.08 24.85 9.56
C ASP A 297 68.78 25.58 9.13
N PRO A 298 68.81 26.39 8.05
CA PRO A 298 67.64 27.15 7.59
C PRO A 298 66.50 26.26 7.10
N GLU A 299 66.81 25.08 6.54
CA GLU A 299 65.80 24.14 6.03
C GLU A 299 65.05 23.51 7.20
N GLN A 300 65.75 23.13 8.27
CA GLN A 300 65.12 22.62 9.50
C GLN A 300 64.24 23.65 10.19
N LEU A 301 64.67 24.91 10.27
CA LEU A 301 63.85 25.97 10.86
C LEU A 301 62.56 26.18 10.06
N THR A 302 62.66 26.19 8.72
CA THR A 302 61.50 26.32 7.83
C THR A 302 60.53 25.15 8.00
N ALA A 303 61.05 23.93 8.12
CA ALA A 303 60.23 22.74 8.38
C ALA A 303 59.52 22.81 9.75
N LEU A 304 60.20 23.30 10.79
CA LEU A 304 59.60 23.53 12.12
C LEU A 304 58.51 24.61 12.06
N GLU A 305 58.73 25.73 11.35
CA GLU A 305 57.72 26.78 11.16
C GLU A 305 56.47 26.26 10.46
N GLN A 306 56.66 25.49 9.39
CA GLN A 306 55.54 24.86 8.66
C GLN A 306 54.76 23.89 9.55
N ARG A 307 55.45 23.09 10.38
CA ARG A 307 54.82 22.14 11.30
C ARG A 307 54.03 22.85 12.40
N VAL A 308 54.57 23.91 13.00
CA VAL A 308 53.87 24.73 14.01
C VAL A 308 52.64 25.42 13.41
N SER A 309 52.77 25.99 12.21
CA SER A 309 51.65 26.63 11.49
C SER A 309 50.52 25.64 11.15
N LEU A 310 50.88 24.40 10.78
CA LEU A 310 49.93 23.32 10.56
C LEU A 310 49.15 22.99 11.83
N PHE A 311 49.82 22.86 12.98
CA PHE A 311 49.16 22.61 14.26
C PHE A 311 48.16 23.72 14.63
N GLU A 312 48.56 24.98 14.53
CA GLU A 312 47.66 26.11 14.81
C GLU A 312 46.44 26.15 13.88
N THR A 313 46.65 25.87 12.59
CA THR A 313 45.57 25.83 11.60
C THR A 313 44.55 24.74 11.92
N LEU A 314 45.02 23.54 12.27
CA LEU A 314 44.16 22.41 12.61
C LEU A 314 43.47 22.61 13.95
N LYS A 315 44.16 23.17 14.95
CA LYS A 315 43.55 23.50 16.24
C LYS A 315 42.39 24.49 16.07
N ARG A 316 42.61 25.57 15.33
CA ARG A 316 41.56 26.56 15.04
C ARG A 316 40.34 25.96 14.34
N LYS A 317 40.54 24.95 13.48
CA LYS A 317 39.45 24.31 12.72
C LYS A 317 38.73 23.20 13.47
N TYR A 318 39.43 22.41 14.29
CA TYR A 318 38.95 21.10 14.76
C TYR A 318 39.05 20.86 16.28
N GLY A 319 39.72 21.72 17.06
CA GLY A 319 39.80 21.58 18.53
C GLY A 319 40.93 22.38 19.18
N GLY A 320 40.83 22.71 20.46
CA GLY A 320 41.82 23.53 21.18
C GLY A 320 43.19 22.87 21.39
N SER A 321 43.32 21.56 21.13
CA SER A 321 44.57 20.80 21.25
C SER A 321 44.69 19.71 20.18
N ILE A 322 45.91 19.21 19.91
CA ILE A 322 46.12 18.12 18.95
C ILE A 322 45.33 16.85 19.32
N SER A 323 45.20 16.54 20.61
CA SER A 323 44.39 15.42 21.09
C SER A 323 42.90 15.60 20.74
N GLU A 324 42.37 16.82 20.84
CA GLU A 324 40.99 17.12 20.46
C GLU A 324 40.78 17.03 18.94
N VAL A 325 41.77 17.45 18.14
CA VAL A 325 41.75 17.33 16.67
C VAL A 325 41.72 15.85 16.24
N ILE A 326 42.55 14.99 16.84
CA ILE A 326 42.54 13.54 16.56
C ILE A 326 41.19 12.94 16.94
N ALA A 327 40.69 13.23 18.15
CA ALA A 327 39.40 12.74 18.60
C ALA A 327 38.23 13.24 17.73
N PHE A 328 38.33 14.45 17.16
CA PHE A 328 37.38 14.95 16.17
C PHE A 328 37.42 14.11 14.89
N GLY A 329 38.62 13.81 14.37
CA GLY A 329 38.80 12.95 13.20
C GLY A 329 38.19 11.56 13.38
N ASP A 330 38.36 10.95 14.55
CA ASP A 330 37.77 9.64 14.87
C ASP A 330 36.24 9.69 14.91
N ARG A 331 35.66 10.70 15.57
CA ARG A 331 34.20 10.92 15.58
C ARG A 331 33.64 11.17 14.19
N ALA A 332 34.35 11.96 13.37
CA ALA A 332 33.97 12.22 11.98
C ALA A 332 34.00 10.94 11.15
N ALA A 333 35.04 10.10 11.31
CA ALA A 333 35.16 8.82 10.61
C ALA A 333 34.07 7.81 11.02
N GLU A 334 33.70 7.77 12.30
CA GLU A 334 32.59 6.92 12.77
C GLU A 334 31.23 7.39 12.22
N ARG A 335 31.00 8.71 12.21
CA ARG A 335 29.78 9.31 11.63
C ARG A 335 29.69 9.04 10.12
N MET A 336 30.80 9.15 9.39
CA MET A 336 30.88 8.84 7.97
C MET A 336 30.55 7.37 7.70
N ARG A 337 31.13 6.42 8.45
CA ARG A 337 30.84 4.98 8.31
C ARG A 337 29.37 4.65 8.50
N LYS A 338 28.73 5.22 9.53
CA LYS A 338 27.27 5.04 9.76
C LYS A 338 26.44 5.61 8.61
N MET A 339 26.87 6.72 8.03
CA MET A 339 26.21 7.30 6.87
C MET A 339 26.41 6.40 5.64
N GLU A 340 27.63 6.02 5.27
CA GLU A 340 27.91 5.18 4.10
C GLU A 340 27.21 3.81 4.17
N GLY A 341 27.12 3.19 5.35
CA GLY A 341 26.35 1.96 5.56
C GLY A 341 24.88 2.07 5.14
N ARG A 342 24.26 3.24 5.36
CA ARG A 342 22.88 3.52 4.97
C ARG A 342 22.73 3.78 3.47
N ASP A 343 23.70 4.40 2.79
CA ASP A 343 23.62 4.59 1.33
C ASP A 343 23.75 3.25 0.60
N MET A 344 24.67 2.38 1.05
CA MET A 344 24.77 1.03 0.51
C MET A 344 23.45 0.27 0.64
N GLU A 345 22.76 0.44 1.76
CA GLU A 345 21.45 -0.18 1.98
C GLU A 345 20.34 0.43 1.11
N LEU A 346 20.31 1.75 0.94
CA LEU A 346 19.39 2.41 0.00
C LEU A 346 19.64 1.97 -1.44
N GLU A 347 20.89 1.87 -1.88
CA GLU A 347 21.23 1.39 -3.22
C GLU A 347 20.86 -0.08 -3.41
N ARG A 348 21.06 -0.92 -2.38
CA ARG A 348 20.60 -2.32 -2.37
C ARG A 348 19.08 -2.39 -2.53
N LEU A 349 18.32 -1.63 -1.73
CA LEU A 349 16.86 -1.56 -1.79
C LEU A 349 16.38 -1.03 -3.14
N ALA A 350 17.02 -0.01 -3.71
CA ALA A 350 16.67 0.53 -5.03
C ALA A 350 16.83 -0.54 -6.14
N LYS A 351 17.92 -1.32 -6.11
CA LYS A 351 18.14 -2.43 -7.05
C LYS A 351 17.11 -3.55 -6.86
N GLU A 352 16.75 -3.87 -5.62
CA GLU A 352 15.72 -4.87 -5.33
C GLU A 352 14.32 -4.42 -5.76
N ILE A 353 13.96 -3.16 -5.52
CA ILE A 353 12.72 -2.55 -6.00
C ILE A 353 12.61 -2.70 -7.51
N GLU A 354 13.67 -2.40 -8.26
CA GLU A 354 13.65 -2.47 -9.72
C GLU A 354 13.56 -3.93 -10.23
N ASN A 355 14.24 -4.86 -9.56
CA ASN A 355 14.13 -6.28 -9.88
C ASN A 355 12.70 -6.81 -9.62
N VAL A 356 12.13 -6.54 -8.45
CA VAL A 356 10.77 -6.96 -8.09
C VAL A 356 9.74 -6.28 -8.99
N ARG A 357 9.93 -5.01 -9.35
CA ARG A 357 9.08 -4.31 -10.33
C ARG A 357 9.12 -4.99 -11.70
N THR A 358 10.29 -5.41 -12.17
CA THR A 358 10.43 -6.17 -13.43
C THR A 358 9.67 -7.50 -13.37
N GLN A 359 9.77 -8.22 -12.24
CA GLN A 359 9.03 -9.48 -12.03
C GLN A 359 7.52 -9.25 -11.98
N MET A 360 7.06 -8.23 -11.24
CA MET A 360 5.66 -7.82 -11.18
C MET A 360 5.11 -7.47 -12.57
N ASN A 361 5.89 -6.73 -13.38
CA ASN A 361 5.50 -6.36 -14.74
C ASN A 361 5.34 -7.58 -15.65
N ARG A 362 6.27 -8.54 -15.58
CA ARG A 362 6.15 -9.81 -16.33
C ARG A 362 4.91 -10.61 -15.92
N ALA A 363 4.67 -10.76 -14.61
CA ALA A 363 3.49 -11.45 -14.09
C ALA A 363 2.19 -10.73 -14.50
N GLY A 364 2.17 -9.40 -14.42
CA GLY A 364 1.01 -8.59 -14.79
C GLY A 364 0.71 -8.61 -16.29
N GLU A 365 1.73 -8.65 -17.15
CA GLU A 365 1.55 -8.86 -18.59
C GLU A 365 1.00 -10.26 -18.92
N ALA A 366 1.47 -11.29 -18.21
CA ALA A 366 0.95 -12.64 -18.37
C ALA A 366 -0.53 -12.72 -17.98
N LEU A 367 -0.90 -12.13 -16.83
CA LEU A 367 -2.28 -12.00 -16.37
C LEU A 367 -3.15 -11.25 -17.39
N ARG A 368 -2.67 -10.10 -17.89
CA ARG A 368 -3.36 -9.32 -18.92
C ARG A 368 -3.58 -10.10 -20.22
N LYS A 369 -2.60 -10.89 -20.67
CA LYS A 369 -2.74 -11.74 -21.86
C LYS A 369 -3.87 -12.77 -21.72
N LEU A 370 -4.09 -13.31 -20.52
CA LEU A 370 -5.22 -14.19 -20.24
C LEU A 370 -6.54 -13.42 -20.32
N ARG A 371 -6.62 -12.26 -19.66
CA ARG A 371 -7.81 -11.39 -19.66
C ARG A 371 -8.22 -10.95 -21.06
N VAL A 372 -7.27 -10.49 -21.87
CA VAL A 372 -7.50 -10.08 -23.28
C VAL A 372 -8.07 -11.23 -24.12
N LYS A 373 -7.62 -12.47 -23.89
CA LYS A 373 -8.15 -13.65 -24.60
C LYS A 373 -9.51 -14.11 -24.06
N ALA A 374 -9.77 -13.89 -22.77
CA ALA A 374 -10.97 -14.35 -22.09
C ALA A 374 -12.17 -13.42 -22.29
N ALA A 375 -11.96 -12.10 -22.27
CA ALA A 375 -13.00 -11.08 -22.40
C ALA A 375 -13.94 -11.27 -23.62
N PRO A 376 -13.45 -11.49 -24.86
CA PRO A 376 -14.34 -11.74 -26.00
C PRO A 376 -15.10 -13.07 -25.88
N LYS A 377 -14.46 -14.12 -25.36
CA LYS A 377 -15.10 -15.43 -25.15
C LYS A 377 -16.20 -15.38 -24.09
N LEU A 378 -15.98 -14.63 -23.02
CA LEU A 378 -16.97 -14.36 -21.98
C LEU A 378 -18.17 -13.61 -22.59
N SER A 379 -17.89 -12.58 -23.39
CA SER A 379 -18.91 -11.80 -24.09
C SER A 379 -19.75 -12.66 -25.03
N ASP A 380 -19.13 -13.57 -25.78
CA ASP A 380 -19.84 -14.53 -26.65
C ASP A 380 -20.69 -15.53 -25.88
N ASN A 381 -20.19 -16.01 -24.74
CA ASN A 381 -20.94 -16.94 -23.89
C ASN A 381 -22.19 -16.27 -23.29
N ILE A 382 -22.03 -15.05 -22.78
CA ILE A 382 -23.15 -14.28 -22.22
C ILE A 382 -24.14 -13.91 -23.32
N ARG A 383 -23.70 -13.47 -24.51
CA ARG A 383 -24.60 -13.19 -25.65
C ARG A 383 -25.44 -14.39 -26.06
N ARG A 384 -24.86 -15.60 -26.08
CA ARG A 384 -25.63 -16.82 -26.37
C ARG A 384 -26.72 -17.05 -25.32
N ASN A 385 -26.40 -16.92 -24.04
CA ASN A 385 -27.38 -17.06 -22.97
C ASN A 385 -28.47 -15.99 -23.01
N LEU A 386 -28.12 -14.75 -23.37
CA LEU A 386 -29.06 -13.63 -23.51
C LEU A 386 -30.08 -13.86 -24.63
N ARG A 387 -29.68 -14.45 -25.76
CA ARG A 387 -30.59 -14.77 -26.87
C ARG A 387 -31.74 -15.68 -26.44
N ASP A 388 -31.45 -16.68 -25.62
CA ASP A 388 -32.45 -17.60 -25.08
C ASP A 388 -33.43 -16.90 -24.14
N LEU A 389 -32.98 -15.84 -23.46
CA LEU A 389 -33.75 -15.06 -22.48
C LEU A 389 -34.50 -13.88 -23.12
N GLY A 390 -34.70 -13.91 -24.43
CA GLY A 390 -35.49 -12.90 -25.16
C GLY A 390 -34.67 -11.73 -25.72
N PHE A 391 -33.37 -11.66 -25.45
CA PHE A 391 -32.50 -10.60 -25.96
C PHE A 391 -31.82 -11.01 -27.28
N ARG A 392 -32.62 -11.31 -28.29
CA ARG A 392 -32.12 -11.89 -29.56
C ARG A 392 -31.13 -10.98 -30.30
N GLN A 393 -31.29 -9.67 -30.15
CA GLN A 393 -30.50 -8.66 -30.85
C GLN A 393 -29.74 -7.72 -29.89
N SER A 394 -29.55 -8.13 -28.63
CA SER A 394 -28.75 -7.36 -27.68
C SER A 394 -27.26 -7.51 -27.96
N GLU A 395 -26.50 -6.49 -27.59
CA GLU A 395 -25.04 -6.55 -27.54
C GLU A 395 -24.55 -6.60 -26.08
N PHE A 396 -23.45 -7.32 -25.86
CA PHE A 396 -22.78 -7.41 -24.58
C PHE A 396 -21.27 -7.44 -24.79
N GLU A 397 -20.55 -6.64 -24.01
CA GLU A 397 -19.09 -6.51 -24.09
C GLU A 397 -18.50 -6.50 -22.67
N ALA A 398 -17.61 -7.44 -22.37
CA ALA A 398 -16.69 -7.33 -21.23
C ALA A 398 -15.49 -6.47 -21.66
N ARG A 399 -15.54 -5.17 -21.39
CA ARG A 399 -14.51 -4.23 -21.82
C ARG A 399 -13.36 -4.19 -20.83
N LEU A 400 -12.17 -4.58 -21.29
CA LEU A 400 -10.93 -4.46 -20.53
C LEU A 400 -10.35 -3.05 -20.69
N ILE A 401 -10.07 -2.38 -19.57
CA ILE A 401 -9.53 -1.02 -19.52
C ILE A 401 -8.15 -1.09 -18.85
N ALA A 402 -7.13 -0.55 -19.52
CA ALA A 402 -5.79 -0.45 -18.96
C ALA A 402 -5.76 0.61 -17.85
N LEU A 403 -5.10 0.30 -16.74
CA LEU A 403 -4.84 1.23 -15.65
C LEU A 403 -3.48 1.90 -15.83
N ASP A 404 -3.39 3.18 -15.50
CA ASP A 404 -2.12 3.93 -15.54
C ASP A 404 -1.15 3.46 -14.45
N GLU A 405 -1.69 3.05 -13.30
CA GLU A 405 -0.92 2.56 -12.16
C GLU A 405 -1.24 1.11 -11.81
N PRO A 406 -0.22 0.31 -11.42
CA PRO A 406 -0.41 -1.03 -10.86
C PRO A 406 -1.33 -1.03 -9.63
N ARG A 407 -2.33 -1.90 -9.63
CA ARG A 407 -3.20 -2.15 -8.48
C ARG A 407 -2.99 -3.55 -7.93
N PRO A 408 -3.45 -3.88 -6.70
CA PRO A 408 -3.32 -5.23 -6.15
C PRO A 408 -3.87 -6.36 -7.04
N ASN A 409 -4.79 -6.04 -7.96
CA ASN A 409 -5.42 -7.00 -8.88
C ASN A 409 -4.91 -6.89 -10.34
N GLY A 410 -3.78 -6.23 -10.60
CA GLY A 410 -3.15 -6.16 -11.92
C GLY A 410 -3.18 -4.78 -12.57
N PHE A 411 -2.99 -4.77 -13.90
CA PHE A 411 -2.92 -3.56 -14.75
C PHE A 411 -4.22 -3.23 -15.47
N ASP A 412 -5.30 -3.93 -15.14
CA ASP A 412 -6.55 -3.83 -15.85
C ASP A 412 -7.71 -3.70 -14.88
N SER A 413 -8.72 -2.95 -15.29
CA SER A 413 -10.09 -3.06 -14.78
C SER A 413 -11.01 -3.60 -15.87
N VAL A 414 -12.14 -4.18 -15.48
CA VAL A 414 -13.18 -4.63 -16.41
C VAL A 414 -14.44 -3.84 -16.17
N GLU A 415 -15.10 -3.42 -17.25
CA GLU A 415 -16.47 -2.91 -17.21
C GLU A 415 -17.36 -3.77 -18.09
N LEU A 416 -18.40 -4.37 -17.52
CA LEU A 416 -19.42 -5.10 -18.27
C LEU A 416 -20.42 -4.10 -18.87
N LEU A 417 -20.57 -4.16 -20.18
CA LEU A 417 -21.43 -3.27 -20.94
C LEU A 417 -22.53 -4.06 -21.63
N PHE A 418 -23.72 -3.50 -21.65
CA PHE A 418 -24.90 -4.12 -22.22
C PHE A 418 -25.70 -3.09 -23.03
N SER A 419 -26.27 -3.55 -24.14
CA SER A 419 -27.26 -2.81 -24.92
C SER A 419 -28.42 -3.75 -25.24
N PRO A 420 -29.63 -3.53 -24.68
CA PRO A 420 -30.75 -4.44 -24.85
C PRO A 420 -31.29 -4.43 -26.28
N ASN A 421 -31.19 -3.29 -26.97
CA ASN A 421 -31.83 -3.04 -28.26
C ASN A 421 -30.81 -2.67 -29.34
N PRO A 422 -31.00 -3.13 -30.59
CA PRO A 422 -30.21 -2.67 -31.72
C PRO A 422 -30.26 -1.14 -31.89
N GLY A 423 -29.11 -0.54 -32.21
CA GLY A 423 -28.99 0.90 -32.42
C GLY A 423 -28.83 1.74 -31.14
N GLU A 424 -28.95 1.13 -29.96
CA GLU A 424 -28.59 1.78 -28.70
C GLU A 424 -27.11 1.55 -28.35
N PRO A 425 -26.42 2.54 -27.76
CA PRO A 425 -25.03 2.39 -27.35
C PRO A 425 -24.90 1.42 -26.17
N LEU A 426 -23.77 0.70 -26.12
CA LEU A 426 -23.36 -0.09 -24.98
C LEU A 426 -23.20 0.79 -23.74
N LYS A 427 -23.91 0.44 -22.66
CA LYS A 427 -23.87 1.17 -21.39
C LYS A 427 -23.42 0.25 -20.26
N PRO A 428 -22.76 0.80 -19.21
CA PRO A 428 -22.50 0.06 -17.98
C PRO A 428 -23.78 -0.52 -17.39
N LEU A 429 -23.69 -1.71 -16.77
CA LEU A 429 -24.86 -2.40 -16.21
C LEU A 429 -25.67 -1.54 -15.23
N ARG A 430 -24.98 -0.70 -14.44
CA ARG A 430 -25.57 0.27 -13.50
C ARG A 430 -26.46 1.34 -14.15
N ALA A 431 -26.32 1.55 -15.46
CA ALA A 431 -27.04 2.57 -16.21
C ALA A 431 -28.26 1.99 -16.96
N ILE A 432 -28.55 0.69 -16.79
CA ILE A 432 -29.74 0.04 -17.34
C ILE A 432 -30.93 0.34 -16.40
N ALA A 433 -32.06 0.78 -16.96
CA ALA A 433 -33.18 1.31 -16.16
C ALA A 433 -34.26 0.29 -15.78
N SER A 434 -34.32 -0.87 -16.45
CA SER A 434 -35.39 -1.87 -16.27
C SER A 434 -34.94 -3.00 -15.33
N SER A 435 -35.59 -3.13 -14.16
CA SER A 435 -35.27 -4.15 -13.15
C SER A 435 -35.35 -5.58 -13.71
N GLY A 436 -36.42 -5.88 -14.45
CA GLY A 436 -36.61 -7.19 -15.07
C GLY A 436 -35.57 -7.52 -16.14
N GLU A 437 -35.07 -6.52 -16.88
CA GLU A 437 -33.99 -6.73 -17.85
C GLU A 437 -32.67 -7.03 -17.15
N ILE A 438 -32.36 -6.32 -16.07
CA ILE A 438 -31.17 -6.58 -15.28
C ILE A 438 -31.24 -7.98 -14.65
N SER A 439 -32.35 -8.39 -14.04
CA SER A 439 -32.48 -9.73 -13.45
C SER A 439 -32.26 -10.85 -14.50
N ARG A 440 -32.78 -10.70 -15.72
CA ARG A 440 -32.52 -11.65 -16.81
C ARG A 440 -31.08 -11.60 -17.31
N LEU A 441 -30.48 -10.42 -17.40
CA LEU A 441 -29.06 -10.27 -17.71
C LEU A 441 -28.18 -10.94 -16.65
N MET A 442 -28.49 -10.74 -15.36
CA MET A 442 -27.80 -11.42 -14.26
C MET A 442 -27.93 -12.94 -14.38
N LEU A 443 -29.13 -13.45 -14.70
CA LEU A 443 -29.30 -14.89 -14.96
C LEU A 443 -28.41 -15.36 -16.11
N ALA A 444 -28.31 -14.60 -17.21
CA ALA A 444 -27.42 -14.96 -18.32
C ALA A 444 -25.94 -14.98 -17.92
N VAL A 445 -25.49 -13.96 -17.16
CA VAL A 445 -24.12 -13.85 -16.65
C VAL A 445 -23.80 -14.99 -15.69
N LYS A 446 -24.65 -15.21 -14.68
CA LYS A 446 -24.50 -16.27 -13.68
C LYS A 446 -24.57 -17.66 -14.31
N SER A 447 -25.46 -17.88 -15.28
CA SER A 447 -25.52 -19.14 -16.02
C SER A 447 -24.25 -19.40 -16.84
N ALA A 448 -23.70 -18.37 -17.49
CA ALA A 448 -22.46 -18.48 -18.24
C ALA A 448 -21.24 -18.77 -17.35
N LEU A 449 -21.33 -18.40 -16.06
CA LEU A 449 -20.27 -18.50 -15.06
C LEU A 449 -20.57 -19.52 -13.95
N ALA A 450 -21.60 -20.36 -14.10
CA ALA A 450 -22.11 -21.19 -13.00
C ALA A 450 -21.03 -22.09 -12.37
N ALA A 451 -20.07 -22.59 -13.17
CA ALA A 451 -18.96 -23.43 -12.70
C ALA A 451 -17.81 -22.66 -12.02
N HIS A 452 -17.82 -21.33 -12.12
CA HIS A 452 -16.73 -20.42 -11.72
C HIS A 452 -17.15 -19.37 -10.68
N ASP A 453 -18.45 -19.25 -10.43
CA ASP A 453 -18.98 -18.38 -9.39
C ASP A 453 -18.81 -19.02 -8.01
N ALA A 454 -18.34 -18.24 -7.05
CA ALA A 454 -18.04 -18.70 -5.70
C ALA A 454 -19.22 -18.51 -4.73
N ILE A 455 -20.20 -17.68 -5.10
CA ILE A 455 -21.34 -17.36 -4.22
C ILE A 455 -22.34 -18.52 -4.22
N PRO A 456 -22.66 -19.14 -3.07
CA PRO A 456 -23.43 -20.38 -3.02
C PRO A 456 -24.94 -20.23 -3.24
N LEU A 457 -25.54 -19.12 -2.80
CA LEU A 457 -26.98 -18.88 -2.90
C LEU A 457 -27.27 -17.69 -3.82
N LEU A 458 -28.09 -17.92 -4.84
CA LEU A 458 -28.55 -16.91 -5.79
C LEU A 458 -30.05 -16.71 -5.62
N VAL A 459 -30.49 -15.47 -5.43
CA VAL A 459 -31.90 -15.15 -5.27
C VAL A 459 -32.34 -14.24 -6.40
N PHE A 460 -33.38 -14.63 -7.12
CA PHE A 460 -33.95 -13.87 -8.22
C PHE A 460 -35.37 -13.43 -7.88
N ASP A 461 -35.58 -12.12 -7.94
CA ASP A 461 -36.89 -11.49 -7.87
C ASP A 461 -37.24 -10.80 -9.19
N GLU A 462 -38.54 -10.72 -9.47
CA GLU A 462 -39.10 -10.02 -10.63
C GLU A 462 -38.51 -10.41 -12.00
N ILE A 463 -37.87 -11.59 -12.12
CA ILE A 463 -37.26 -12.02 -13.39
C ILE A 463 -38.29 -12.22 -14.50
N ASP A 464 -39.54 -12.44 -14.10
CA ASP A 464 -40.70 -12.64 -14.95
C ASP A 464 -41.35 -11.32 -15.42
N THR A 465 -40.87 -10.16 -14.99
CA THR A 465 -41.41 -8.86 -15.43
C THR A 465 -41.27 -8.69 -16.94
N ASN A 466 -42.40 -8.46 -17.61
CA ASN A 466 -42.50 -8.36 -19.07
C ASN A 466 -42.03 -9.64 -19.82
N VAL A 467 -42.14 -10.81 -19.20
CA VAL A 467 -41.82 -12.11 -19.79
C VAL A 467 -43.08 -12.96 -19.97
N GLY A 468 -43.20 -13.62 -21.12
CA GLY A 468 -44.26 -14.60 -21.36
C GLY A 468 -43.87 -15.65 -22.39
N GLY A 469 -44.65 -16.73 -22.46
CA GLY A 469 -44.52 -17.76 -23.49
C GLY A 469 -43.20 -18.55 -23.45
N GLU A 470 -42.52 -18.63 -24.58
CA GLU A 470 -41.27 -19.41 -24.74
C GLU A 470 -40.13 -18.89 -23.85
N ILE A 471 -40.07 -17.57 -23.64
CA ILE A 471 -39.02 -16.97 -22.80
C ILE A 471 -39.17 -17.43 -21.35
N ALA A 472 -40.39 -17.61 -20.85
CA ALA A 472 -40.64 -18.10 -19.50
C ALA A 472 -40.13 -19.54 -19.30
N HIS A 473 -40.26 -20.40 -20.33
CA HIS A 473 -39.68 -21.75 -20.30
C HIS A 473 -38.14 -21.69 -20.30
N ALA A 474 -37.54 -20.82 -21.13
CA ALA A 474 -36.10 -20.66 -21.17
C ALA A 474 -35.52 -20.16 -19.83
N VAL A 475 -36.22 -19.23 -19.17
CA VAL A 475 -35.88 -18.79 -17.80
C VAL A 475 -35.91 -19.96 -16.83
N GLY A 476 -37.02 -20.73 -16.81
CA GLY A 476 -37.16 -21.90 -15.93
C GLY A 476 -36.07 -22.96 -16.15
N ALA A 477 -35.73 -23.25 -17.40
CA ALA A 477 -34.68 -24.20 -17.75
C ALA A 477 -33.28 -23.73 -17.33
N LYS A 478 -32.97 -22.43 -17.51
CA LYS A 478 -31.70 -21.85 -17.05
C LYS A 478 -31.60 -21.84 -15.53
N MET A 479 -32.69 -21.52 -14.80
CA MET A 479 -32.72 -21.61 -13.33
C MET A 479 -32.45 -23.03 -12.83
N GLN A 480 -33.08 -24.03 -13.46
CA GLN A 480 -32.84 -25.44 -13.13
C GLN A 480 -31.39 -25.84 -13.38
N THR A 481 -30.81 -25.42 -14.50
CA THR A 481 -29.40 -25.67 -14.85
C THR A 481 -28.47 -25.01 -13.84
N LEU A 482 -28.71 -23.73 -13.50
CA LEU A 482 -27.95 -22.99 -12.50
C LEU A 482 -28.04 -23.65 -11.12
N GLY A 483 -29.22 -24.18 -10.79
CA GLY A 483 -29.48 -24.96 -9.58
C GLY A 483 -28.67 -26.26 -9.45
N SER A 484 -27.98 -26.71 -10.51
CA SER A 484 -27.07 -27.85 -10.40
C SER A 484 -25.74 -27.50 -9.72
N ALA A 485 -25.34 -26.23 -9.79
CA ALA A 485 -24.10 -25.71 -9.21
C ALA A 485 -24.34 -24.87 -7.95
N HIS A 486 -25.47 -24.16 -7.91
CA HIS A 486 -25.83 -23.22 -6.83
C HIS A 486 -27.15 -23.58 -6.19
N GLN A 487 -27.41 -23.07 -4.99
CA GLN A 487 -28.77 -22.97 -4.49
C GLN A 487 -29.41 -21.75 -5.16
N VAL A 488 -30.60 -21.90 -5.75
CA VAL A 488 -31.28 -20.83 -6.47
C VAL A 488 -32.67 -20.66 -5.89
N ILE A 489 -33.01 -19.47 -5.42
CA ILE A 489 -34.37 -19.12 -4.99
C ILE A 489 -34.95 -18.16 -6.03
N CYS A 490 -36.01 -18.57 -6.73
CA CYS A 490 -36.74 -17.67 -7.62
C CYS A 490 -38.12 -17.37 -7.04
N ILE A 491 -38.40 -16.10 -6.84
CA ILE A 491 -39.74 -15.61 -6.57
C ILE A 491 -40.41 -15.35 -7.92
N THR A 492 -41.54 -16.01 -8.19
CA THR A 492 -42.19 -15.90 -9.50
C THR A 492 -43.71 -15.97 -9.44
N HIS A 493 -44.35 -15.43 -10.47
CA HIS A 493 -45.76 -15.58 -10.79
C HIS A 493 -45.99 -16.42 -12.07
N LEU A 494 -44.92 -16.85 -12.76
CA LEU A 494 -45.04 -17.62 -13.99
C LEU A 494 -45.05 -19.13 -13.73
N PRO A 495 -46.11 -19.86 -14.13
CA PRO A 495 -46.20 -21.31 -13.92
C PRO A 495 -45.10 -22.07 -14.66
N GLN A 496 -44.65 -21.56 -15.80
CA GLN A 496 -43.58 -22.17 -16.60
C GLN A 496 -42.24 -22.22 -15.85
N VAL A 497 -41.96 -21.19 -15.02
CA VAL A 497 -40.74 -21.12 -14.20
C VAL A 497 -40.90 -21.97 -12.94
N ALA A 498 -42.03 -21.88 -12.26
CA ALA A 498 -42.29 -22.66 -11.05
C ALA A 498 -42.33 -24.18 -11.31
N ALA A 499 -42.78 -24.58 -12.49
CA ALA A 499 -42.85 -25.99 -12.89
C ALA A 499 -41.47 -26.65 -13.02
N THR A 500 -40.39 -25.93 -13.32
CA THR A 500 -39.03 -26.51 -13.46
C THR A 500 -38.27 -26.62 -12.14
N ALA A 501 -38.81 -26.10 -11.04
CA ALA A 501 -38.15 -26.11 -9.74
C ALA A 501 -38.03 -27.51 -9.14
N SER A 502 -36.94 -27.73 -8.40
CA SER A 502 -36.74 -28.96 -7.62
C SER A 502 -37.72 -29.02 -6.44
N SER A 503 -37.87 -27.89 -5.73
CA SER A 503 -38.87 -27.71 -4.67
C SER A 503 -39.71 -26.46 -4.95
N HIS A 504 -40.97 -26.51 -4.54
CA HIS A 504 -41.95 -25.45 -4.82
C HIS A 504 -42.68 -25.10 -3.53
N PHE A 505 -42.56 -23.84 -3.11
CA PHE A 505 -43.24 -23.30 -1.94
C PHE A 505 -44.27 -22.25 -2.34
N VAL A 506 -45.39 -22.22 -1.62
CA VAL A 506 -46.48 -21.27 -1.84
C VAL A 506 -46.63 -20.39 -0.62
N VAL A 507 -46.63 -19.08 -0.86
CA VAL A 507 -46.97 -18.07 0.15
C VAL A 507 -48.48 -17.86 0.15
N THR A 508 -49.12 -18.09 1.29
CA THR A 508 -50.54 -17.80 1.51
C THR A 508 -50.72 -16.72 2.56
N LYS A 509 -51.84 -16.00 2.43
CA LYS A 509 -52.25 -14.94 3.33
C LYS A 509 -53.57 -15.32 3.98
N ASP A 510 -53.55 -15.46 5.29
CA ASP A 510 -54.73 -15.77 6.09
C ASP A 510 -55.07 -14.61 7.02
N VAL A 511 -56.35 -14.33 7.21
CA VAL A 511 -56.82 -13.33 8.18
C VAL A 511 -57.44 -14.05 9.35
N ALA A 512 -56.78 -13.97 10.51
CA ALA A 512 -57.30 -14.53 11.76
C ALA A 512 -57.41 -13.41 12.79
N ARG A 513 -58.55 -13.35 13.50
CA ARG A 513 -58.80 -12.36 14.58
C ARG A 513 -58.50 -10.91 14.18
N GLY A 514 -58.83 -10.53 12.94
CA GLY A 514 -58.60 -9.17 12.41
C GLY A 514 -57.14 -8.83 12.08
N ARG A 515 -56.21 -9.79 12.17
CA ARG A 515 -54.81 -9.62 11.76
C ARG A 515 -54.50 -10.49 10.56
N THR A 516 -53.67 -9.96 9.67
CA THR A 516 -53.11 -10.70 8.53
C THR A 516 -51.90 -11.51 8.98
N PHE A 517 -51.85 -12.77 8.54
CA PHE A 517 -50.75 -13.70 8.71
C PHE A 517 -50.31 -14.21 7.33
N SER A 518 -48.99 -14.24 7.14
CA SER A 518 -48.36 -14.82 5.95
C SER A 518 -47.73 -16.14 6.34
N SER A 519 -48.05 -17.22 5.62
CA SER A 519 -47.45 -18.54 5.82
C SER A 519 -46.80 -19.04 4.53
N LEU A 520 -45.74 -19.81 4.66
CA LEU A 520 -45.03 -20.46 3.56
C LEU A 520 -45.09 -21.97 3.77
N HIS A 521 -45.52 -22.72 2.75
CA HIS A 521 -45.57 -24.18 2.80
C HIS A 521 -45.14 -24.81 1.49
N GLU A 522 -44.52 -25.98 1.56
CA GLU A 522 -44.12 -26.75 0.36
C GLU A 522 -45.34 -27.40 -0.29
N VAL A 523 -45.40 -27.39 -1.62
CA VAL A 523 -46.39 -28.10 -2.42
C VAL A 523 -45.73 -29.21 -3.22
N THR A 524 -46.31 -30.41 -3.16
CA THR A 524 -45.76 -31.62 -3.79
C THR A 524 -46.86 -32.44 -4.46
N GLY A 525 -46.49 -33.24 -5.47
CA GLY A 525 -47.42 -34.11 -6.19
C GLY A 525 -48.69 -33.37 -6.65
N LYS A 526 -49.85 -33.79 -6.14
CA LYS A 526 -51.16 -33.22 -6.52
C LYS A 526 -51.31 -31.75 -6.11
N THR A 527 -50.86 -31.34 -4.93
CA THR A 527 -51.00 -29.94 -4.49
C THR A 527 -50.13 -29.00 -5.33
N ARG A 528 -48.96 -29.48 -5.79
CA ARG A 528 -48.12 -28.76 -6.76
C ARG A 528 -48.82 -28.59 -8.10
N GLN A 529 -49.43 -29.65 -8.63
CA GLN A 529 -50.21 -29.59 -9.88
C GLN A 529 -51.37 -28.59 -9.76
N GLU A 530 -52.11 -28.62 -8.65
CA GLU A 530 -53.20 -27.69 -8.38
C GLU A 530 -52.73 -26.23 -8.31
N GLU A 531 -51.56 -25.98 -7.71
CA GLU A 531 -50.97 -24.64 -7.67
C GLU A 531 -50.56 -24.15 -9.06
N ILE A 532 -49.88 -24.98 -9.85
CA ILE A 532 -49.51 -24.62 -11.23
C ILE A 532 -50.77 -24.36 -12.08
N ALA A 533 -51.82 -25.17 -11.92
CA ALA A 533 -53.10 -24.93 -12.58
C ALA A 533 -53.75 -23.61 -12.13
N ARG A 534 -53.72 -23.29 -10.83
CA ARG A 534 -54.18 -22.01 -10.29
C ARG A 534 -53.45 -20.83 -10.95
N MET A 535 -52.12 -20.92 -11.07
CA MET A 535 -51.28 -19.90 -11.73
C MET A 535 -51.59 -19.75 -13.23
N LEU A 536 -52.02 -20.82 -13.90
CA LEU A 536 -52.43 -20.81 -15.32
C LEU A 536 -53.83 -20.23 -15.57
N GLY A 537 -54.58 -19.86 -14.52
CA GLY A 537 -55.90 -19.24 -14.66
C GLY A 537 -57.07 -20.03 -14.07
N GLY A 538 -56.82 -21.06 -13.25
CA GLY A 538 -57.84 -21.67 -12.39
C GLY A 538 -57.82 -23.20 -12.32
N LYS A 539 -58.81 -23.79 -11.62
CA LYS A 539 -58.90 -25.25 -11.39
C LYS A 539 -59.67 -26.01 -12.49
N SER A 540 -59.70 -25.50 -13.72
CA SER A 540 -60.36 -26.22 -14.82
C SER A 540 -59.62 -27.50 -15.17
N GLU A 541 -60.31 -28.48 -15.74
CA GLU A 541 -59.68 -29.72 -16.21
C GLU A 541 -58.60 -29.45 -17.27
N SER A 542 -58.80 -28.42 -18.11
CA SER A 542 -57.81 -27.96 -19.08
C SER A 542 -56.54 -27.39 -18.44
N ALA A 543 -56.69 -26.57 -17.39
CA ALA A 543 -55.56 -26.02 -16.66
C ALA A 543 -54.78 -27.10 -15.91
N LEU A 544 -55.46 -28.09 -15.33
CA LEU A 544 -54.82 -29.25 -14.71
C LEU A 544 -54.03 -30.09 -15.72
N LYS A 545 -54.58 -30.34 -16.92
CA LYS A 545 -53.85 -31.05 -18.00
C LYS A 545 -52.60 -30.28 -18.42
N LEU A 546 -52.70 -28.97 -18.62
CA LEU A 546 -51.56 -28.14 -18.98
C LEU A 546 -50.51 -28.10 -17.87
N ALA A 547 -50.93 -28.01 -16.60
CA ALA A 547 -50.05 -28.09 -15.44
C ALA A 547 -49.30 -29.43 -15.40
N THR A 548 -49.96 -30.55 -15.69
CA THR A 548 -49.31 -31.85 -15.84
C THR A 548 -48.23 -31.82 -16.91
N THR A 549 -48.53 -31.27 -18.09
CA THR A 549 -47.56 -31.19 -19.20
C THR A 549 -46.34 -30.37 -18.80
N LEU A 550 -46.51 -29.23 -18.11
CA LEU A 550 -45.40 -28.41 -17.62
C LEU A 550 -44.54 -29.14 -16.58
N LEU A 551 -45.17 -29.93 -15.69
CA LEU A 551 -44.47 -30.72 -14.69
C LEU A 551 -43.81 -31.98 -15.26
N MET A 552 -44.31 -32.52 -16.38
CA MET A 552 -43.76 -33.68 -17.07
C MET A 552 -42.69 -33.34 -18.12
N GLY A 553 -42.67 -32.10 -18.63
CA GLY A 553 -41.64 -31.60 -19.54
C GLY A 553 -40.27 -31.36 -18.86
N GLN A 554 -40.01 -32.08 -17.76
CA GLN A 554 -38.78 -32.06 -16.98
C GLN A 554 -37.78 -33.10 -17.47
#